data_AF-A0AAU6P1W4-F1
#
_entry.id   AF-A0AAU6P1W4-F1
#
_cell.length_a   1.000
_cell.length_b   1.000
_cell.length_c   1.000
_cell.angle_alpha   90.00
_cell.angle_beta   90.00
_cell.angle_gamma   90.00
#
_symmetry.space_group_name_H-M   'P 1'
#
loop_
_entity.id
_entity.type
_entity.pdbx_description
1 polymer ?
#
loop_
_entity_poly.entity_id
_entity_poly.type
_entity_poly.pdbx_seq_one_letter_code
_entity_poly.pdbx_strand_id
1 'polypeptide(L)'
;MKNTVILLLIIMLSTASTFSQSIEDIDYISPAHENMIAIKKNNQWAFINTEGDLVINFRTDLVSTNTEDGNYPMFNSKRCLIKTTKNGITYFGYIDKLGNTIIEPQFLNATTFKDGKAIVLKLQKEIVGRNDILEKNVVYHKYFEVVITPDGKNILYINPDGTNVSVDKDFLRTPPEINSKRISNTLYAIKGKNNKWTLTQIEN
;
A
#
# COMPACT_ATOMS: atom_id res chain seq x y z
N MET A 1 52.61 29.51 -10.60
CA MET A 1 52.44 28.04 -10.58
C MET A 1 52.37 27.44 -9.18
N LYS A 2 53.21 27.85 -8.21
CA LYS A 2 53.16 27.32 -6.82
C LYS A 2 51.83 27.57 -6.08
N ASN A 3 51.23 28.76 -6.22
CA ASN A 3 50.01 29.11 -5.48
C ASN A 3 48.75 28.41 -6.03
N THR A 4 48.75 28.03 -7.31
CA THR A 4 47.63 27.32 -7.96
C THR A 4 47.58 25.84 -7.57
N VAL A 5 48.75 25.23 -7.32
CA VAL A 5 48.85 23.83 -6.85
C VAL A 5 48.37 23.70 -5.40
N ILE A 6 48.63 24.70 -4.55
CA ILE A 6 48.16 24.70 -3.15
C ILE A 6 46.64 24.84 -3.07
N LEU A 7 46.02 25.65 -3.93
CA LEU A 7 44.56 25.79 -3.97
C LEU A 7 43.86 24.51 -4.45
N LEU A 8 44.44 23.79 -5.41
CA LEU A 8 43.95 22.48 -5.86
C LEU A 8 44.10 21.39 -4.79
N LEU A 9 45.14 21.46 -3.96
CA LEU A 9 45.33 20.53 -2.83
C LEU A 9 44.29 20.74 -1.72
N ILE A 10 43.87 21.99 -1.47
CA ILE A 10 42.85 22.31 -0.46
C ILE A 10 41.45 21.87 -0.92
N ILE A 11 41.15 21.95 -2.23
CA ILE A 11 39.90 21.44 -2.81
C ILE A 11 39.89 19.90 -2.89
N MET A 12 41.06 19.26 -3.01
CA MET A 12 41.20 17.80 -2.85
C MET A 12 41.15 17.35 -1.37
N LEU A 13 41.41 18.22 -0.39
CA LEU A 13 41.29 17.89 1.04
C LEU A 13 39.86 18.02 1.60
N SER A 14 38.94 18.63 0.85
CA SER A 14 37.50 18.58 1.20
C SER A 14 36.85 17.24 0.83
N THR A 15 37.64 16.24 0.38
CA THR A 15 37.13 14.89 0.15
C THR A 15 36.65 14.27 1.47
N ALA A 16 35.33 14.24 1.58
CA ALA A 16 34.58 13.23 2.32
C ALA A 16 34.98 13.08 3.80
N SER A 17 34.61 14.05 4.62
CA SER A 17 34.21 13.70 5.98
C SER A 17 32.88 12.94 5.87
N THR A 18 32.95 11.63 5.63
CA THR A 18 31.79 10.75 5.79
C THR A 18 31.54 10.62 7.28
N PHE A 19 30.70 11.49 7.84
CA PHE A 19 30.18 11.28 9.18
C PHE A 19 29.37 9.98 9.16
N SER A 20 29.71 9.04 10.05
CA SER A 20 28.85 7.89 10.31
C SER A 20 27.58 8.41 10.96
N GLN A 21 26.44 8.30 10.26
CA GLN A 21 25.13 8.61 10.84
C GLN A 21 24.61 7.33 11.49
N SER A 22 24.53 7.30 12.82
CA SER A 22 23.88 6.21 13.56
C SER A 22 22.38 6.49 13.71
N ILE A 23 21.56 5.46 13.51
CA ILE A 23 20.15 5.47 13.92
C ILE A 23 20.05 4.57 15.14
N GLU A 24 19.77 5.16 16.30
CA GLU A 24 19.78 4.48 17.60
C GLU A 24 18.36 4.09 18.05
N ASP A 25 18.27 3.16 19.00
CA ASP A 25 17.04 2.62 19.59
C ASP A 25 16.03 2.05 18.58
N ILE A 26 16.52 1.19 17.68
CA ILE A 26 15.67 0.48 16.72
C ILE A 26 15.13 -0.80 17.35
N ASP A 27 13.80 -0.93 17.37
CA ASP A 27 13.08 -2.09 17.91
C ASP A 27 13.12 -3.29 16.96
N TYR A 28 13.18 -3.04 15.65
CA TYR A 28 13.16 -4.08 14.61
C TYR A 28 13.76 -3.58 13.30
N ILE A 29 14.43 -4.48 12.57
CA ILE A 29 14.98 -4.26 11.23
C ILE A 29 14.53 -5.43 10.34
N SER A 30 13.90 -5.13 9.20
CA SER A 30 13.47 -6.15 8.23
C SER A 30 14.61 -6.59 7.30
N PRO A 31 14.47 -7.73 6.60
CA PRO A 31 15.22 -7.97 5.38
C PRO A 31 15.00 -6.85 4.35
N ALA A 32 15.96 -6.68 3.44
CA ALA A 32 15.85 -5.73 2.35
C ALA A 32 14.87 -6.23 1.28
N HIS A 33 13.88 -5.41 0.93
CA HIS A 33 12.94 -5.66 -0.16
C HIS A 33 13.01 -4.52 -1.16
N GLU A 34 13.43 -4.84 -2.38
CA GLU A 34 13.70 -3.87 -3.44
C GLU A 34 14.59 -2.68 -3.00
N ASN A 35 15.69 -2.98 -2.30
CA ASN A 35 16.65 -1.99 -1.75
C ASN A 35 16.08 -1.06 -0.67
N MET A 36 14.94 -1.40 -0.07
CA MET A 36 14.36 -0.69 1.06
C MET A 36 14.33 -1.63 2.28
N ILE A 37 14.74 -1.13 3.43
CA ILE A 37 14.72 -1.85 4.71
C ILE A 37 13.76 -1.13 5.65
N ALA A 38 12.78 -1.84 6.18
CA ALA A 38 11.87 -1.29 7.17
C ALA A 38 12.52 -1.33 8.55
N ILE A 39 12.51 -0.20 9.25
CA ILE A 39 12.98 -0.10 10.63
C ILE A 39 11.84 0.36 11.54
N LYS A 40 11.77 -0.19 12.74
CA LYS A 40 10.75 0.15 13.73
C LYS A 40 11.37 0.88 14.91
N LYS A 41 10.75 1.98 15.34
CA LYS A 41 11.08 2.69 16.59
C LYS A 41 9.79 3.23 17.20
N ASN A 42 9.56 3.00 18.49
CA ASN A 42 8.42 3.55 19.24
C ASN A 42 7.06 3.30 18.55
N ASN A 43 6.87 2.07 18.06
CA ASN A 43 5.67 1.64 17.33
C ASN A 43 5.40 2.36 15.99
N GLN A 44 6.40 3.04 15.44
CA GLN A 44 6.37 3.67 14.12
C GLN A 44 7.34 2.97 13.19
N TRP A 45 7.03 2.99 11.90
CA TRP A 45 7.89 2.42 10.88
C TRP A 45 8.49 3.50 10.01
N ALA A 46 9.74 3.31 9.62
CA ALA A 46 10.46 4.10 8.63
C ALA A 46 11.08 3.17 7.58
N PHE A 47 11.59 3.74 6.49
CA PHE A 47 12.41 3.00 5.54
C PHE A 47 13.77 3.66 5.35
N ILE A 48 14.81 2.83 5.37
CA ILE A 48 16.17 3.19 4.99
C ILE A 48 16.54 2.50 3.67
N ASN A 49 17.52 3.05 2.96
CA ASN A 49 18.16 2.37 1.81
C ASN A 49 19.26 1.39 2.30
N THR A 50 19.94 0.74 1.36
CA THR A 50 21.03 -0.20 1.65
C THR A 50 22.30 0.48 2.17
N GLU A 51 22.42 1.79 1.97
CA GLU A 51 23.51 2.62 2.46
C GLU A 51 23.29 3.10 3.91
N GLY A 52 22.07 2.93 4.45
CA GLY A 52 21.69 3.34 5.81
C GLY A 52 21.00 4.71 5.89
N ASP A 53 20.79 5.38 4.77
CA ASP A 53 20.10 6.67 4.73
C ASP A 53 18.61 6.50 4.97
N LEU A 54 18.04 7.36 5.81
CA LEU A 54 16.61 7.44 6.05
C LEU A 54 15.89 8.04 4.84
N VAL A 55 15.17 7.19 4.08
CA VAL A 55 14.44 7.59 2.86
C VAL A 55 13.01 8.01 3.19
N ILE A 56 12.32 7.25 4.04
CA ILE A 56 10.97 7.56 4.50
C ILE A 56 11.01 7.65 6.01
N ASN A 57 10.64 8.82 6.54
CA ASN A 57 10.63 9.09 7.97
C ASN A 57 9.58 8.23 8.71
N PHE A 58 9.73 8.12 10.03
CA PHE A 58 8.85 7.36 10.90
C PHE A 58 7.39 7.82 10.76
N ARG A 59 6.51 6.85 10.50
CA ARG A 59 5.08 7.04 10.29
C ARG A 59 4.28 5.85 10.82
N THR A 60 3.01 6.09 11.17
CA THR A 60 2.13 5.11 11.84
C THR A 60 1.15 4.42 10.89
N ASP A 61 1.04 4.91 9.66
CA ASP A 61 0.06 4.50 8.66
C ASP A 61 0.56 3.41 7.71
N LEU A 62 1.83 3.00 7.81
CA LEU A 62 2.38 1.86 7.07
C LEU A 62 1.72 0.55 7.49
N VAL A 63 1.34 -0.28 6.52
CA VAL A 63 0.69 -1.57 6.76
C VAL A 63 1.71 -2.69 6.67
N SER A 64 1.89 -3.41 7.77
CA SER A 64 2.75 -4.59 7.80
C SER A 64 2.17 -5.76 7.02
N THR A 65 3.06 -6.51 6.36
CA THR A 65 2.73 -7.71 5.60
C THR A 65 3.37 -8.91 6.28
N ASN A 66 2.58 -9.97 6.48
CA ASN A 66 3.09 -11.21 7.05
C ASN A 66 3.94 -11.95 6.01
N THR A 67 5.17 -12.27 6.39
CA THR A 67 6.13 -13.08 5.62
C THR A 67 6.70 -14.19 6.50
N GLU A 68 7.51 -15.05 5.90
CA GLU A 68 8.28 -16.06 6.63
C GLU A 68 9.25 -15.42 7.64
N ASP A 69 9.82 -14.26 7.30
CA ASP A 69 10.80 -13.55 8.13
C ASP A 69 10.18 -12.62 9.19
N GLY A 70 8.84 -12.50 9.21
CA GLY A 70 8.12 -11.68 10.17
C GLY A 70 7.04 -10.77 9.55
N ASN A 71 6.56 -9.84 10.37
CA ASN A 71 5.45 -8.94 10.02
C ASN A 71 5.91 -7.47 10.00
N TYR A 72 6.22 -6.97 8.81
CA TYR A 72 6.78 -5.63 8.60
C TYR A 72 6.25 -5.03 7.28
N PRO A 73 6.19 -3.69 7.14
CA PRO A 73 5.84 -3.07 5.87
C PRO A 73 6.98 -3.29 4.87
N MET A 74 6.64 -3.48 3.60
CA MET A 74 7.65 -3.70 2.56
C MET A 74 7.22 -3.09 1.23
N PHE A 75 8.20 -2.88 0.36
CA PHE A 75 7.95 -2.51 -1.02
C PHE A 75 7.84 -3.76 -1.88
N ASN A 76 6.77 -3.82 -2.68
CA ASN A 76 6.66 -4.75 -3.79
C ASN A 76 6.15 -4.01 -5.01
N SER A 77 6.73 -4.29 -6.17
CA SER A 77 6.46 -3.53 -7.40
C SER A 77 6.55 -2.02 -7.20
N LYS A 78 7.54 -1.55 -6.44
CA LYS A 78 7.76 -0.14 -6.08
C LYS A 78 6.60 0.52 -5.31
N ARG A 79 5.75 -0.26 -4.65
CA ARG A 79 4.64 0.24 -3.81
C ARG A 79 4.67 -0.36 -2.42
N CYS A 80 4.37 0.47 -1.42
CA CYS A 80 4.13 0.04 -0.05
C CYS A 80 2.70 0.41 0.36
N LEU A 81 2.06 -0.47 1.11
CA LEU A 81 0.67 -0.33 1.53
C LEU A 81 0.57 0.63 2.72
N ILE A 82 -0.37 1.59 2.65
CA ILE A 82 -0.69 2.52 3.73
C ILE A 82 -2.18 2.46 4.07
N LYS A 83 -2.56 2.90 5.26
CA LYS A 83 -3.96 2.99 5.69
C LYS A 83 -4.29 4.32 6.37
N THR A 84 -5.53 4.75 6.25
CA THR A 84 -6.08 5.87 7.01
C THR A 84 -7.45 5.51 7.56
N THR A 85 -7.86 6.12 8.66
CA THR A 85 -9.19 5.91 9.23
C THR A 85 -10.02 7.19 9.09
N LYS A 86 -11.16 7.09 8.42
CA LYS A 86 -12.13 8.20 8.26
C LYS A 86 -13.48 7.74 8.77
N ASN A 87 -14.08 8.50 9.68
CA ASN A 87 -15.37 8.17 10.31
C ASN A 87 -15.43 6.75 10.89
N GLY A 88 -14.33 6.27 11.48
CA GLY A 88 -14.22 4.93 12.04
C GLY A 88 -14.02 3.79 11.02
N ILE A 89 -13.93 4.10 9.72
CA ILE A 89 -13.72 3.12 8.65
C ILE A 89 -12.27 3.25 8.17
N THR A 90 -11.59 2.11 8.06
CA THR A 90 -10.20 2.05 7.54
C THR A 90 -10.21 1.95 6.03
N TYR A 91 -9.40 2.78 5.38
CA TYR A 91 -9.17 2.79 3.94
C TYR A 91 -7.70 2.56 3.64
N PHE A 92 -7.43 1.89 2.53
CA PHE A 92 -6.09 1.49 2.12
C PHE A 92 -5.69 2.18 0.82
N GLY A 93 -4.41 2.53 0.73
CA GLY A 93 -3.77 3.18 -0.40
C GLY A 93 -2.30 2.77 -0.51
N TYR A 94 -1.54 3.44 -1.37
CA TYR A 94 -0.15 3.06 -1.63
C TYR A 94 0.77 4.26 -1.79
N ILE A 95 1.99 4.13 -1.27
CA ILE A 95 3.08 5.09 -1.44
C ILE A 95 4.16 4.55 -2.39
N ASP A 96 4.94 5.44 -2.98
CA ASP A 96 6.19 5.12 -3.67
C ASP A 96 7.38 5.02 -2.69
N LYS A 97 8.57 4.72 -3.23
CA LYS A 97 9.81 4.59 -2.45
C LYS A 97 10.33 5.91 -1.86
N LEU A 98 9.80 7.04 -2.32
CA LEU A 98 10.11 8.37 -1.78
C LEU A 98 9.09 8.78 -0.69
N GLY A 99 8.09 7.94 -0.43
CA GLY A 99 7.04 8.20 0.56
C GLY A 99 5.85 8.98 0.02
N ASN A 100 5.81 9.31 -1.27
CA ASN A 100 4.70 10.02 -1.89
C ASN A 100 3.51 9.08 -2.06
N THR A 101 2.31 9.55 -1.71
CA THR A 101 1.07 8.81 -1.97
C THR A 101 0.80 8.77 -3.47
N ILE A 102 0.87 7.59 -4.07
CA ILE A 102 0.54 7.37 -5.48
C ILE A 102 -0.93 7.01 -5.66
N ILE A 103 -1.46 6.23 -4.70
CA ILE A 103 -2.87 5.86 -4.69
C ILE A 103 -3.42 6.25 -3.33
N GLU A 104 -4.29 7.26 -3.33
CA GLU A 104 -4.94 7.74 -2.12
C GLU A 104 -5.69 6.62 -1.40
N PRO A 105 -5.66 6.58 -0.06
CA PRO A 105 -6.45 5.65 0.72
C PRO A 105 -7.95 5.76 0.41
N GLN A 106 -8.45 4.79 -0.36
CA GLN A 106 -9.82 4.78 -0.88
C GLN A 106 -10.43 3.37 -0.95
N PHE A 107 -9.61 2.32 -0.81
CA PHE A 107 -10.07 0.94 -0.85
C PHE A 107 -10.46 0.45 0.54
N LEU A 108 -11.52 -0.34 0.66
CA LEU A 108 -11.94 -0.91 1.95
C LEU A 108 -10.97 -1.98 2.47
N ASN A 109 -10.20 -2.59 1.58
CA ASN A 109 -9.10 -3.49 1.87
C ASN A 109 -8.19 -3.58 0.64
N ALA A 110 -6.96 -4.03 0.82
CA ALA A 110 -5.95 -4.08 -0.24
C ALA A 110 -4.84 -5.09 0.09
N THR A 111 -4.38 -5.83 -0.91
CA THR A 111 -3.17 -6.66 -0.80
C THR A 111 -1.92 -5.83 -1.09
N THR A 112 -0.75 -6.33 -0.72
CA THR A 112 0.50 -5.87 -1.34
C THR A 112 0.49 -6.16 -2.83
N PHE A 113 1.28 -5.39 -3.57
CA PHE A 113 1.56 -5.72 -4.96
C PHE A 113 2.42 -6.99 -5.02
N LYS A 114 2.24 -7.76 -6.08
CA LYS A 114 3.13 -8.85 -6.47
C LYS A 114 3.14 -8.85 -7.99
N ASP A 115 4.29 -8.92 -8.64
CA ASP A 115 4.40 -8.90 -10.12
C ASP A 115 3.57 -7.79 -10.80
N GLY A 116 3.57 -6.58 -10.23
CA GLY A 116 2.86 -5.43 -10.78
C GLY A 116 1.34 -5.46 -10.63
N LYS A 117 0.76 -6.38 -9.86
CA LYS A 117 -0.69 -6.44 -9.61
C LYS A 117 -1.01 -6.54 -8.12
N ALA A 118 -2.05 -5.86 -7.68
CA ALA A 118 -2.64 -5.98 -6.34
C ALA A 118 -4.15 -6.18 -6.44
N ILE A 119 -4.76 -6.86 -5.47
CA ILE A 119 -6.21 -6.99 -5.36
C ILE A 119 -6.69 -6.01 -4.29
N VAL A 120 -7.73 -5.24 -4.61
CA VAL A 120 -8.29 -4.21 -3.71
C VAL A 120 -9.82 -4.28 -3.69
N LEU A 121 -10.41 -3.82 -2.59
CA LEU A 121 -11.86 -3.66 -2.44
C LEU A 121 -12.27 -2.24 -2.79
N LYS A 122 -12.65 -2.02 -4.04
CA LYS A 122 -13.11 -0.72 -4.54
C LYS A 122 -14.55 -0.46 -4.13
N LEU A 123 -14.77 0.57 -3.32
CA LEU A 123 -16.10 1.02 -2.93
C LEU A 123 -16.74 1.85 -4.05
N GLN A 124 -18.00 1.58 -4.36
CA GLN A 124 -18.82 2.32 -5.30
C GLN A 124 -20.17 2.64 -4.68
N LYS A 125 -20.65 3.85 -4.94
CA LYS A 125 -21.96 4.34 -4.56
C LYS A 125 -22.88 4.28 -5.77
N GLU A 126 -24.00 3.58 -5.63
CA GLU A 126 -25.05 3.50 -6.65
C GLU A 126 -26.24 4.35 -6.19
N ILE A 127 -26.73 5.24 -7.05
CA ILE A 127 -27.99 5.95 -6.84
C ILE A 127 -29.09 5.09 -7.47
N VAL A 128 -29.99 4.58 -6.65
CA VAL A 128 -31.07 3.67 -7.09
C VAL A 128 -32.42 4.36 -7.22
N GLY A 129 -32.50 5.62 -6.82
CA GLY A 129 -33.69 6.42 -6.96
C GLY A 129 -33.58 7.75 -6.24
N ARG A 130 -34.66 8.50 -6.27
CA ARG A 130 -34.82 9.75 -5.52
C ARG A 130 -36.09 9.67 -4.68
N ASN A 131 -35.98 10.07 -3.43
CA ASN A 131 -37.13 10.33 -2.59
C ASN A 131 -37.46 11.83 -2.73
N ASP A 132 -38.53 12.13 -3.47
CA ASP A 132 -38.89 13.51 -3.79
C ASP A 132 -39.41 14.28 -2.57
N ILE A 133 -40.05 13.59 -1.61
CA ILE A 133 -40.54 14.21 -0.37
C ILE A 133 -39.36 14.70 0.49
N LEU A 134 -38.28 13.92 0.56
CA LEU A 134 -37.09 14.25 1.33
C LEU A 134 -36.03 15.01 0.52
N GLU A 135 -36.27 15.21 -0.77
CA GLU A 135 -35.33 15.76 -1.75
C GLU A 135 -33.95 15.06 -1.77
N LYS A 136 -33.92 13.77 -1.42
CA LYS A 136 -32.68 12.99 -1.22
C LYS A 136 -32.60 11.81 -2.18
N ASN A 137 -31.38 11.53 -2.64
CA ASN A 137 -31.10 10.31 -3.39
C ASN A 137 -31.14 9.10 -2.46
N VAL A 138 -31.79 8.03 -2.91
CA VAL A 138 -31.70 6.70 -2.30
C VAL A 138 -30.46 6.04 -2.87
N VAL A 139 -29.56 5.62 -2.00
CA VAL A 139 -28.23 5.15 -2.40
C VAL A 139 -27.90 3.82 -1.76
N TYR A 140 -27.27 2.93 -2.52
CA TYR A 140 -26.61 1.75 -2.00
C TYR A 140 -25.12 1.85 -2.23
N HIS A 141 -24.36 1.17 -1.37
CA HIS A 141 -22.93 1.02 -1.58
C HIS A 141 -22.63 -0.45 -1.84
N LYS A 142 -21.74 -0.67 -2.80
CA LYS A 142 -21.15 -1.98 -3.08
C LYS A 142 -19.65 -1.84 -3.09
N TYR A 143 -18.96 -2.90 -2.71
CA TYR A 143 -17.55 -3.02 -3.01
C TYR A 143 -17.29 -4.13 -4.02
N PHE A 144 -16.23 -3.94 -4.79
CA PHE A 144 -15.76 -4.86 -5.82
C PHE A 144 -14.31 -5.24 -5.52
N GLU A 145 -14.02 -6.53 -5.51
CA GLU A 145 -12.70 -7.10 -5.67
C GLU A 145 -12.21 -6.81 -7.08
N VAL A 146 -11.21 -5.93 -7.18
CA VAL A 146 -10.62 -5.54 -8.45
C VAL A 146 -9.10 -5.70 -8.41
N VAL A 147 -8.52 -6.03 -9.55
CA VAL A 147 -7.07 -6.01 -9.75
C VAL A 147 -6.66 -4.63 -10.22
N ILE A 148 -5.60 -4.08 -9.63
CA ILE A 148 -5.01 -2.81 -10.02
C ILE A 148 -3.53 -2.93 -10.41
N THR A 149 -3.09 -2.06 -11.32
CA THR A 149 -1.66 -1.80 -11.61
C THR A 149 -1.05 -0.80 -10.62
N PRO A 150 0.29 -0.67 -10.53
CA PRO A 150 0.94 0.18 -9.53
C PRO A 150 0.66 1.68 -9.69
N ASP A 151 0.16 2.10 -10.85
CA ASP A 151 -0.32 3.46 -11.12
C ASP A 151 -1.82 3.66 -10.81
N GLY A 152 -2.53 2.61 -10.41
CA GLY A 152 -3.96 2.63 -10.10
C GLY A 152 -4.89 2.74 -11.31
N LYS A 153 -4.38 2.66 -12.55
CA LYS A 153 -5.18 2.97 -13.76
C LYS A 153 -5.94 1.79 -14.35
N ASN A 154 -5.33 0.61 -14.43
CA ASN A 154 -5.98 -0.57 -15.01
C ASN A 154 -6.76 -1.28 -13.92
N ILE A 155 -8.09 -1.25 -14.01
CA ILE A 155 -8.99 -1.85 -13.02
C ILE A 155 -9.72 -3.01 -13.67
N LEU A 156 -9.51 -4.21 -13.14
CA LEU A 156 -10.13 -5.43 -13.62
C LEU A 156 -11.02 -6.05 -12.56
N TYR A 157 -12.31 -6.20 -12.85
CA TYR A 157 -13.28 -6.69 -11.87
C TYR A 157 -13.24 -8.22 -11.79
N ILE A 158 -13.00 -8.73 -10.58
CA ILE A 158 -12.96 -10.17 -10.30
C ILE A 158 -14.35 -10.67 -9.86
N ASN A 159 -15.11 -9.84 -9.13
CA ASN A 159 -16.51 -10.10 -8.74
C ASN A 159 -17.47 -9.07 -9.40
N PRO A 160 -17.88 -9.26 -10.66
CA PRO A 160 -18.64 -8.24 -11.39
C PRO A 160 -19.97 -7.85 -10.73
N ASP A 161 -20.58 -8.73 -9.94
CA ASP A 161 -21.84 -8.44 -9.22
C ASP A 161 -21.65 -7.52 -8.00
N GLY A 162 -20.41 -7.42 -7.49
CA GLY A 162 -20.10 -6.69 -6.27
C GLY A 162 -20.71 -7.31 -5.00
N THR A 163 -20.39 -6.71 -3.86
CA THR A 163 -20.97 -7.08 -2.56
C THR A 163 -21.56 -5.84 -1.90
N ASN A 164 -22.84 -5.91 -1.54
CA ASN A 164 -23.53 -4.83 -0.81
C ASN A 164 -22.85 -4.59 0.55
N VAL A 165 -22.68 -3.31 0.90
CA VAL A 165 -22.05 -2.91 2.16
C VAL A 165 -22.73 -1.65 2.71
N SER A 166 -22.86 -1.60 4.04
CA SER A 166 -23.24 -0.37 4.75
C SER A 166 -21.97 0.37 5.16
N VAL A 167 -21.74 1.55 4.60
CA VAL A 167 -20.55 2.37 4.84
C VAL A 167 -20.77 3.22 6.10
N ASP A 168 -20.80 2.56 7.23
CA ASP A 168 -20.93 3.17 8.54
C ASP A 168 -20.14 2.33 9.56
N LYS A 169 -19.45 2.98 10.49
CA LYS A 169 -18.55 2.33 11.47
C LYS A 169 -19.24 1.25 12.31
N ASP A 170 -20.55 1.35 12.53
CA ASP A 170 -21.27 0.40 13.38
C ASP A 170 -21.46 -0.93 12.66
N PHE A 171 -21.52 -0.89 11.31
CA PHE A 171 -21.63 -2.06 10.42
C PHE A 171 -20.30 -2.50 9.81
N LEU A 172 -19.36 -1.56 9.61
CA LEU A 172 -18.05 -1.78 8.97
C LEU A 172 -16.91 -1.49 9.95
N ARG A 173 -16.88 -2.25 11.05
CA ARG A 173 -15.87 -2.10 12.12
C ARG A 173 -14.48 -2.57 11.70
N THR A 174 -14.42 -3.58 10.83
CA THR A 174 -13.18 -4.17 10.32
C THR A 174 -13.19 -4.16 8.79
N PRO A 175 -12.01 -4.03 8.15
CA PRO A 175 -11.90 -4.20 6.70
C PRO A 175 -12.55 -5.51 6.24
N PRO A 176 -13.40 -5.50 5.19
CA PRO A 176 -13.93 -6.74 4.63
C PRO A 176 -12.81 -7.60 4.07
N GLU A 177 -12.96 -8.91 4.13
CA GLU A 177 -11.97 -9.84 3.59
C GLU A 177 -11.98 -9.86 2.06
N ILE A 178 -10.79 -9.99 1.48
CA ILE A 178 -10.61 -10.28 0.05
C ILE A 178 -10.75 -11.80 -0.12
N ASN A 179 -11.75 -12.24 -0.89
CA ASN A 179 -12.06 -13.65 -1.08
C ASN A 179 -11.37 -14.24 -2.32
N SER A 180 -10.71 -13.41 -3.12
CA SER A 180 -9.93 -13.83 -4.27
C SER A 180 -8.44 -13.95 -3.98
N LYS A 181 -7.79 -14.82 -4.74
CA LYS A 181 -6.35 -15.04 -4.73
C LYS A 181 -5.85 -15.14 -6.16
N ARG A 182 -4.76 -14.43 -6.45
CA ARG A 182 -4.07 -14.60 -7.74
C ARG A 182 -3.35 -15.95 -7.78
N ILE A 183 -3.57 -16.71 -8.85
CA ILE A 183 -2.89 -17.98 -9.14
C ILE A 183 -1.79 -17.77 -10.18
N SER A 184 -2.07 -16.99 -11.22
CA SER A 184 -1.10 -16.61 -12.26
C SER A 184 -1.39 -15.20 -12.78
N ASN A 185 -0.68 -14.74 -13.82
CA ASN A 185 -0.91 -13.42 -14.40
C ASN A 185 -2.34 -13.21 -14.92
N THR A 186 -2.99 -14.28 -15.39
CA THR A 186 -4.33 -14.26 -15.99
C THR A 186 -5.34 -15.11 -15.22
N LEU A 187 -4.94 -15.83 -14.15
CA LEU A 187 -5.82 -16.75 -13.44
C LEU A 187 -6.01 -16.35 -11.98
N TYR A 188 -7.27 -16.27 -11.55
CA TYR A 188 -7.68 -15.91 -10.20
C TYR A 188 -8.61 -16.99 -9.62
N ALA A 189 -8.40 -17.35 -8.36
CA ALA A 189 -9.30 -18.19 -7.60
C ALA A 189 -10.17 -17.31 -6.72
N ILE A 190 -11.48 -17.50 -6.74
CA ILE A 190 -12.47 -16.70 -6.00
C ILE A 190 -13.23 -17.64 -5.07
N LYS A 191 -13.24 -17.35 -3.76
CA LYS A 191 -13.99 -18.12 -2.79
C LYS A 191 -15.43 -17.60 -2.72
N GLY A 192 -16.39 -18.45 -3.08
CA GLY A 192 -17.81 -18.14 -2.97
C GLY A 192 -18.33 -18.27 -1.54
N LYS A 193 -19.55 -17.78 -1.28
CA LYS A 193 -20.24 -17.87 0.03
C LYS A 193 -20.43 -19.31 0.52
N ASN A 194 -20.46 -20.28 -0.38
CA ASN A 194 -20.53 -21.71 -0.08
C ASN A 194 -19.16 -22.34 0.28
N ASN A 195 -18.13 -21.51 0.51
CA ASN A 195 -16.75 -21.90 0.75
C ASN A 195 -16.10 -22.71 -0.39
N LYS A 196 -16.69 -22.72 -1.60
CA LYS A 196 -16.11 -23.35 -2.78
C LYS A 196 -15.34 -22.34 -3.61
N TRP A 197 -14.33 -22.82 -4.33
CA TRP A 197 -13.49 -22.01 -5.20
C TRP A 197 -13.98 -22.03 -6.64
N THR A 198 -13.98 -20.87 -7.28
CA THR A 198 -14.17 -20.72 -8.73
C THR A 198 -12.89 -20.17 -9.32
N LEU A 199 -12.39 -20.80 -10.38
CA LEU A 199 -11.26 -20.30 -11.16
C LEU A 199 -11.80 -19.42 -12.29
N THR A 200 -11.30 -18.20 -12.36
CA THR A 200 -11.65 -17.22 -13.40
C THR A 200 -10.39 -16.81 -14.13
N GLN A 201 -10.36 -17.08 -15.43
CA GLN A 201 -9.34 -16.53 -16.31
C GLN A 201 -9.77 -15.14 -16.73
N ILE A 202 -8.84 -14.20 -16.71
CA ILE A 202 -9.07 -12.83 -17.11
C ILE A 202 -7.98 -12.44 -18.11
N GLU A 203 -8.42 -12.08 -19.30
CA GLU A 203 -7.56 -11.62 -20.40
C GLU A 203 -7.17 -10.16 -20.14
N ASN A 204 -5.90 -9.82 -20.43
CA ASN A 204 -5.40 -8.44 -20.29
C ASN A 204 -5.86 -7.57 -21.45
#